data_AF-A0A536PG39-F1
#
_entry.id   AF-A0A536PG39-F1
#
_cell.length_a   1.000
_cell.length_b   1.000
_cell.length_c   1.000
_cell.angle_alpha   90.00
_cell.angle_beta   90.00
_cell.angle_gamma   90.00
#
_symmetry.space_group_name_H-M   'P 1'
#
loop_
_entity.id
_entity.type
_entity.pdbx_description
1 polymer ?
#
loop_
_entity_poly.entity_id
_entity_poly.type
_entity_poly.pdbx_seq_one_letter_code
_entity_poly.pdbx_strand_id
1 'polypeptide(L)'
;MQTATAPDGKHGLIDLARVAVEDVVRLVQQEIQLAKIEVREMLVSNVKAAILLAAAALCALLFVVLGLVTIALLIEPHVLVGAIETAIFLVLAIVLALVGKGLLKVGAPPKTMTTLKEDAEWAKHLLKRNGK
;
A
#
# COMPACT_ATOMS: atom_id res chain seq x y z
N MET A 1 -50.03 -15.87 -36.36
CA MET A 1 -48.85 -15.69 -37.25
C MET A 1 -48.19 -14.37 -36.90
N GLN A 2 -47.17 -14.36 -36.05
CA GLN A 2 -46.34 -13.18 -35.78
C GLN A 2 -45.01 -13.39 -36.50
N THR A 3 -44.76 -12.54 -37.48
CA THR A 3 -43.56 -12.53 -38.32
C THR A 3 -42.38 -12.04 -37.50
N ALA A 4 -41.45 -12.95 -37.18
CA ALA A 4 -40.14 -12.59 -36.65
C ALA A 4 -39.37 -11.84 -37.75
N THR A 5 -39.34 -10.51 -37.66
CA THR A 5 -38.45 -9.67 -38.47
C THR A 5 -37.02 -9.90 -37.97
N ALA A 6 -36.25 -10.68 -38.72
CA ALA A 6 -34.81 -10.83 -38.48
C ALA A 6 -34.16 -9.43 -38.51
N PRO A 7 -33.40 -9.03 -37.47
CA PRO A 7 -32.71 -7.77 -37.50
C PRO A 7 -31.62 -7.84 -38.58
N ASP A 8 -31.60 -6.81 -39.43
CA ASP A 8 -30.61 -6.60 -40.47
C ASP A 8 -29.19 -6.76 -39.89
N GLY A 9 -28.47 -7.82 -40.29
CA GLY A 9 -27.30 -8.36 -39.57
C GLY A 9 -26.14 -7.38 -39.40
N LYS A 10 -26.13 -6.26 -40.14
CA LYS A 10 -25.14 -5.19 -39.99
C LYS A 10 -25.38 -4.34 -38.76
N HIS A 11 -26.64 -4.11 -38.39
CA HIS A 11 -27.02 -3.31 -37.21
C HIS A 11 -26.73 -4.07 -35.91
N GLY A 12 -26.98 -5.39 -35.87
CA GLY A 12 -26.68 -6.23 -34.70
C GLY A 12 -25.18 -6.37 -34.39
N LEU A 13 -24.32 -6.44 -35.42
CA LEU A 13 -22.86 -6.45 -35.27
C LEU A 13 -22.32 -5.11 -34.73
N ILE A 14 -22.89 -4.00 -35.17
CA ILE A 14 -22.55 -2.66 -34.67
C ILE A 14 -23.00 -2.49 -33.22
N ASP A 15 -24.18 -2.99 -32.86
CA ASP A 15 -24.69 -2.95 -31.48
C ASP A 15 -23.84 -3.83 -30.53
N LEU A 16 -23.44 -5.03 -30.95
CA LEU A 16 -22.54 -5.90 -30.18
C LEU A 16 -21.16 -5.27 -29.97
N ALA A 17 -20.59 -4.67 -31.02
CA ALA A 17 -19.31 -3.96 -30.92
C ALA A 17 -19.42 -2.77 -29.97
N ARG A 18 -20.53 -2.03 -30.02
CA ARG A 18 -20.80 -0.90 -29.14
C ARG A 18 -20.89 -1.33 -27.67
N VAL A 19 -21.65 -2.39 -27.38
CA VAL A 19 -21.78 -2.95 -26.03
C VAL A 19 -20.42 -3.45 -25.51
N ALA A 20 -19.63 -4.13 -26.33
CA ALA A 20 -18.31 -4.61 -25.94
C ALA A 20 -17.34 -3.46 -25.60
N VAL A 21 -17.33 -2.38 -26.40
CA VAL A 21 -16.53 -1.18 -26.09
C VAL A 21 -17.00 -0.53 -24.79
N GLU A 22 -18.32 -0.45 -24.57
CA GLU A 22 -18.90 0.16 -23.38
C GLU A 22 -18.56 -0.63 -22.10
N ASP A 23 -18.53 -1.97 -22.18
CA ASP A 23 -18.11 -2.82 -21.08
C ASP A 23 -16.61 -2.71 -20.78
N VAL A 24 -15.76 -2.61 -21.80
CA VAL A 24 -14.31 -2.37 -21.61
C VAL A 24 -14.08 -1.02 -20.91
N VAL A 25 -14.79 0.03 -21.31
CA VAL A 25 -14.71 1.34 -20.66
C VAL A 25 -15.15 1.26 -19.20
N ARG A 26 -16.20 0.50 -18.89
CA ARG A 26 -16.64 0.26 -17.50
C ARG A 26 -15.60 -0.47 -16.66
N LEU A 27 -14.95 -1.50 -17.22
CA LEU A 27 -13.89 -2.24 -16.52
C LEU A 27 -12.70 -1.34 -16.19
N VAL A 28 -12.24 -0.52 -17.14
CA VAL A 28 -11.16 0.45 -16.90
C VAL A 28 -11.54 1.43 -15.79
N GLN A 29 -12.79 1.93 -15.79
CA GLN A 29 -13.28 2.80 -14.71
C GLN A 29 -13.31 2.10 -13.35
N GLN A 30 -13.65 0.81 -13.32
CA GLN A 30 -13.65 0.01 -12.09
C GLN A 30 -12.24 -0.20 -11.55
N GLU A 31 -11.26 -0.52 -12.39
CA GLU A 31 -9.85 -0.65 -12.01
C GLU A 31 -9.30 0.67 -11.43
N ILE A 32 -9.66 1.81 -12.02
CA ILE A 32 -9.31 3.14 -11.49
C ILE A 32 -9.93 3.35 -10.10
N GLN A 33 -11.20 2.97 -9.91
CA GLN A 33 -11.85 3.07 -8.61
C GLN A 33 -11.22 2.16 -7.56
N LEU A 34 -10.85 0.94 -7.93
CA LEU A 34 -10.17 -0.01 -7.05
C LEU A 34 -8.79 0.51 -6.65
N ALA A 35 -7.99 0.96 -7.62
CA ALA A 35 -6.68 1.55 -7.37
C ALA A 35 -6.79 2.75 -6.42
N LYS A 36 -7.82 3.60 -6.57
CA LYS A 36 -8.07 4.72 -5.65
C LYS A 36 -8.36 4.26 -4.22
N ILE A 37 -9.11 3.17 -4.05
CA ILE A 37 -9.40 2.58 -2.73
C ILE A 37 -8.11 2.03 -2.11
N GLU A 38 -7.34 1.25 -2.86
CA GLU A 38 -6.09 0.67 -2.36
C GLU A 38 -5.08 1.75 -1.97
N VAL A 39 -4.92 2.79 -2.80
CA VAL A 39 -4.09 3.95 -2.45
C VAL A 39 -4.58 4.60 -1.17
N ARG A 40 -5.88 4.77 -0.97
CA ARG A 40 -6.42 5.33 0.27
C ARG A 40 -6.10 4.46 1.49
N GLU A 41 -6.23 3.15 1.37
CA GLU A 41 -5.87 2.21 2.45
C GLU A 41 -4.36 2.22 2.75
N MET A 42 -3.52 2.27 1.71
CA MET A 42 -2.07 2.45 1.85
C MET A 42 -1.73 3.76 2.54
N LEU A 43 -2.37 4.86 2.17
CA LEU A 43 -2.20 6.16 2.82
C LEU A 43 -2.55 6.09 4.30
N VAL A 44 -3.68 5.47 4.67
CA VAL A 44 -4.07 5.31 6.09
C VAL A 44 -3.02 4.50 6.85
N SER A 45 -2.51 3.40 6.27
CA SER A 45 -1.44 2.60 6.87
C SER A 45 -0.16 3.42 7.05
N ASN A 46 0.23 4.18 6.03
CA ASN A 46 1.44 5.00 6.04
C ASN A 46 1.35 6.18 7.00
N VAL A 47 0.17 6.77 7.19
CA VAL A 47 -0.06 7.81 8.21
C VAL A 47 0.16 7.22 9.60
N LYS A 48 -0.37 6.03 9.89
CA LYS A 48 -0.13 5.35 11.18
C LYS A 48 1.36 5.04 11.36
N ALA A 49 2.01 4.53 10.31
CA ALA A 49 3.45 4.29 10.32
C ALA A 49 4.24 5.57 10.59
N ALA A 50 3.89 6.67 9.95
CA ALA A 50 4.56 7.97 10.13
C ALA A 50 4.43 8.48 11.57
N ILE A 51 3.25 8.37 12.18
CA ILE A 51 3.03 8.74 13.59
C ILE A 51 3.92 7.89 14.51
N LEU A 52 3.96 6.57 14.30
CA LEU A 52 4.77 5.66 15.11
C LEU A 52 6.27 5.92 14.95
N LEU A 53 6.72 6.17 13.72
CA LEU A 53 8.13 6.49 13.43
C LEU A 53 8.53 7.86 14.00
N ALA A 54 7.64 8.85 13.96
CA ALA A 54 7.87 10.14 14.60
C ALA A 54 7.97 10.00 16.13
N ALA A 55 7.08 9.21 16.74
CA ALA A 55 7.15 8.90 18.17
C ALA A 55 8.42 8.13 18.53
N ALA A 56 8.85 7.18 17.68
CA ALA A 56 10.11 6.47 17.84
C ALA A 56 11.31 7.41 17.81
N ALA A 57 11.34 8.35 16.85
CA ALA A 57 12.39 9.36 16.74
C ALA A 57 12.43 10.29 17.97
N LEU A 58 11.28 10.71 18.48
CA LEU A 58 11.19 11.49 19.71
C LEU A 58 11.72 10.69 20.92
N CYS A 59 11.33 9.42 21.06
CA CYS A 59 11.84 8.55 22.13
C CYS A 59 13.36 8.33 22.01
N ALA A 60 13.88 8.18 20.79
CA ALA A 60 15.32 8.07 20.56
C ALA A 60 16.07 9.35 20.94
N LEU A 61 15.51 10.53 20.63
CA LEU A 61 16.06 11.81 21.05
C LEU A 61 16.09 11.92 22.58
N LEU A 62 14.99 11.56 23.25
CA LEU A 62 14.92 11.56 24.71
C LEU A 62 15.91 10.56 25.34
N PHE A 63 16.06 9.37 24.77
CA PHE A 63 17.10 8.42 25.18
C PHE A 63 18.50 9.04 25.14
N VAL A 64 18.85 9.76 24.08
CA VAL A 64 20.16 10.42 23.97
C VAL A 64 20.31 11.51 25.04
N VAL A 65 19.33 12.39 25.17
CA VAL A 65 19.38 13.51 26.14
C VAL A 65 19.44 13.00 27.57
N LEU A 66 18.54 12.09 27.95
CA LEU A 66 18.50 11.50 29.29
C LEU A 66 19.70 10.61 29.58
N GLY A 67 20.22 9.93 28.55
CA GLY A 67 21.46 9.16 28.65
C GLY A 67 22.66 10.05 28.98
N LEU A 68 22.78 11.21 28.33
CA LEU A 68 23.84 12.18 28.64
C LEU A 68 23.70 12.72 30.08
N VAL A 69 22.48 13.02 30.53
CA VAL A 69 22.21 13.44 31.92
C VAL A 69 22.57 12.32 32.90
N THR A 70 22.18 11.09 32.62
CA THR A 70 22.49 9.93 33.47
C THR A 70 24.00 9.71 33.58
N ILE A 71 24.73 9.85 32.47
CA ILE A 71 26.20 9.77 32.44
C ILE A 71 26.82 10.89 33.30
N ALA A 72 26.29 12.11 33.22
CA ALA A 72 26.79 13.23 34.02
C ALA A 72 26.57 13.02 35.53
N LEU A 73 25.53 12.26 35.92
CA LEU A 73 25.17 11.98 37.31
C LEU A 73 25.67 10.62 37.81
N LEU A 74 26.67 10.00 37.15
CA LEU A 74 27.11 8.63 37.44
C LEU A 74 27.51 8.37 38.91
N ILE A 75 27.98 9.40 39.61
CA ILE A 75 28.43 9.33 41.01
C ILE A 75 27.32 9.62 42.03
N GLU A 76 26.14 10.03 41.56
CA GLU A 76 25.02 10.40 42.44
C GLU A 76 24.21 9.16 42.85
N PRO A 77 23.59 9.14 44.05
CA PRO A 77 22.77 8.02 44.52
C PRO A 77 21.60 7.66 43.60
N HIS A 78 21.15 8.63 42.79
CA HIS A 78 19.97 8.51 41.94
C HIS A 78 20.27 8.00 40.52
N VAL A 79 21.53 7.65 40.22
CA VAL A 79 21.96 7.17 38.89
C VAL A 79 21.13 5.99 38.40
N LEU A 80 20.72 5.08 39.29
CA LEU A 80 19.91 3.92 38.93
C LEU A 80 18.54 4.30 38.37
N VAL A 81 17.93 5.36 38.90
CA VAL A 81 16.64 5.88 38.41
C VAL A 81 16.81 6.45 37.00
N GLY A 82 17.85 7.27 36.78
CA GLY A 82 18.16 7.82 35.45
C GLY A 82 18.49 6.73 34.43
N ALA A 83 19.21 5.69 34.83
CA ALA A 83 19.52 4.54 33.98
C ALA A 83 18.26 3.76 33.57
N ILE A 84 17.33 3.54 34.50
CA ILE A 84 16.05 2.88 34.21
C ILE A 84 15.21 3.73 33.25
N GLU A 85 15.06 5.03 33.52
CA GLU A 85 14.31 5.94 32.65
C GLU A 85 14.89 5.98 31.22
N THR A 86 16.21 6.12 31.13
CA THR A 86 16.94 6.07 29.85
C THR A 86 16.68 4.76 29.11
N ALA A 87 16.76 3.62 29.81
CA ALA A 87 16.49 2.31 29.22
C ALA A 87 15.04 2.17 28.71
N ILE A 88 14.06 2.74 29.41
CA ILE A 88 12.65 2.74 28.98
C ILE A 88 12.50 3.45 27.63
N PHE A 89 13.07 4.65 27.48
CA PHE A 89 12.99 5.39 26.21
C PHE A 89 13.71 4.68 25.06
N LEU A 90 14.83 4.00 25.34
CA LEU A 90 15.49 3.16 24.35
C LEU A 90 14.57 2.03 23.86
N VAL A 91 13.95 1.31 24.79
CA VAL A 91 13.04 0.20 24.46
C VAL A 91 11.84 0.71 23.67
N LEU A 92 11.23 1.82 24.10
CA LEU A 92 10.11 2.45 23.39
C LEU A 92 10.51 2.86 21.97
N ALA A 93 11.67 3.49 21.79
CA ALA A 93 12.16 3.87 20.48
C ALA A 93 12.30 2.67 19.54
N ILE A 94 12.90 1.57 20.02
CA ILE A 94 13.08 0.35 19.23
C ILE A 94 11.72 -0.27 18.86
N VAL A 95 10.83 -0.46 19.84
CA VAL A 95 9.52 -1.10 19.60
C VAL A 95 8.69 -0.28 18.62
N LEU A 96 8.60 1.04 18.83
CA LEU A 96 7.85 1.93 17.94
C LEU A 96 8.45 1.98 16.53
N ALA A 97 9.78 1.97 16.41
CA ALA A 97 10.45 1.93 15.11
C ALA A 97 10.15 0.63 14.34
N LEU A 98 10.21 -0.52 15.01
CA LEU A 98 9.93 -1.82 14.40
C LEU A 98 8.46 -1.91 13.96
N VAL A 99 7.52 -1.52 14.83
CA VAL A 99 6.08 -1.54 14.50
C VAL A 99 5.74 -0.53 13.41
N GLY A 100 6.25 0.70 13.52
CA GLY A 100 6.07 1.74 12.51
C GLY A 100 6.59 1.31 11.14
N LYS A 101 7.80 0.72 11.09
CA LYS A 101 8.36 0.19 9.86
C LYS A 101 7.53 -0.97 9.27
N GLY A 102 6.97 -1.84 10.10
CA GLY A 102 6.09 -2.92 9.68
C GLY A 102 4.78 -2.44 9.04
N LEU A 103 4.34 -1.21 9.33
CA LEU A 103 3.11 -0.62 8.80
C LEU A 103 3.32 0.20 7.53
N LEU A 104 4.57 0.45 7.11
CA LEU A 104 4.86 1.16 5.88
C LEU A 104 4.51 0.29 4.66
N LYS A 105 3.65 0.84 3.80
CA LYS A 105 3.31 0.31 2.47
C LYS A 105 3.90 1.26 1.43
N VAL A 106 5.08 0.93 0.92
CA VAL A 106 5.77 1.71 -0.13
C VAL A 106 5.72 0.94 -1.45
N GLY A 107 5.22 1.57 -2.51
CA GLY A 107 5.10 0.98 -3.84
C GLY A 107 3.72 1.21 -4.46
N ALA A 108 3.55 0.71 -5.69
CA ALA A 108 2.25 0.75 -6.35
C ALA A 108 1.25 -0.27 -5.73
N PRO A 109 -0.06 -0.10 -5.97
CA PRO A 109 -1.10 -0.91 -5.35
C PRO A 109 -0.92 -2.41 -5.66
N PRO A 110 -0.94 -3.30 -4.64
CA PRO A 110 -0.51 -4.68 -4.81
C PRO A 110 -1.45 -5.48 -5.72
N LYS A 111 -2.77 -5.24 -5.70
CA LYS A 111 -3.67 -6.02 -6.56
C LYS A 111 -3.67 -5.54 -8.00
N THR A 112 -3.55 -4.23 -8.23
CA THR A 112 -3.39 -3.71 -9.59
C THR A 112 -2.13 -4.27 -10.24
N MET A 113 -1.04 -4.42 -9.48
CA MET A 113 0.19 -5.01 -10.02
C MET A 113 0.06 -6.49 -10.40
N THR A 114 -0.73 -7.27 -9.65
CA THR A 114 -0.95 -8.69 -9.97
C THR A 114 -1.78 -8.84 -11.24
N THR A 115 -2.88 -8.10 -11.36
CA THR A 115 -3.73 -8.15 -12.57
C THR A 115 -2.96 -7.72 -13.81
N LEU A 116 -2.22 -6.61 -13.74
CA LEU A 116 -1.41 -6.14 -14.88
C LEU A 116 -0.30 -7.11 -15.28
N LYS A 117 0.28 -7.85 -14.32
CA LYS A 117 1.27 -8.88 -14.61
C LYS A 117 0.64 -10.10 -15.29
N GLU A 118 -0.49 -10.57 -14.79
CA GLU A 118 -1.22 -11.71 -15.36
C GLU A 118 -1.67 -11.40 -16.80
N ASP A 119 -2.21 -10.19 -17.05
CA ASP A 119 -2.61 -9.74 -18.38
C ASP A 119 -1.42 -9.65 -19.35
N ALA A 120 -0.28 -9.13 -18.87
CA ALA A 120 0.95 -9.06 -19.65
C ALA A 120 1.51 -10.45 -19.98
N GLU A 121 1.40 -11.41 -19.06
CA GLU A 121 1.81 -12.80 -19.30
C GLU A 121 0.90 -13.48 -20.30
N TRP A 122 -0.42 -13.28 -20.22
CA TRP A 122 -1.38 -13.82 -21.18
C TRP A 122 -1.13 -13.28 -22.60
N ALA A 123 -0.91 -11.96 -22.73
CA ALA A 123 -0.59 -11.34 -24.02
C ALA A 123 0.73 -11.89 -24.62
N LYS A 124 1.76 -12.09 -23.79
CA LYS A 124 3.02 -12.72 -24.23
C LYS A 124 2.81 -14.15 -24.71
N HIS A 125 1.95 -14.92 -24.03
CA HIS A 125 1.63 -16.30 -24.43
C HIS A 125 0.92 -16.34 -25.79
N LEU A 126 0.03 -15.38 -26.08
CA LEU A 126 -0.60 -15.26 -27.39
C LEU A 126 0.41 -14.97 -28.51
N LEU A 127 1.31 -14.01 -28.28
CA LEU A 127 2.34 -13.64 -29.27
C LEU A 127 3.29 -14.81 -29.55
N LYS A 128 3.63 -15.59 -28.51
CA LYS A 128 4.49 -16.78 -28.65
C LYS A 128 3.78 -17.95 -29.36
N ARG A 129 2.45 -18.07 -29.22
CA ARG A 129 1.66 -19.14 -29.84
C ARG A 129 1.43 -18.92 -31.35
N ASN A 130 1.30 -17.68 -31.79
CA ASN A 130 0.97 -17.33 -33.19
C ASN A 130 2.21 -17.25 -34.12
N GLY A 131 3.40 -17.55 -33.60
CA GLY A 131 4.67 -17.56 -34.33
C GLY A 131 5.16 -18.95 -34.77
N LYS A 132 4.27 -19.93 -34.89
CA LYS A 132 4.51 -21.25 -35.52
C LYS A 132 3.51 -21.45 -36.64
#